data_AF-A0AB38AGY1-F1
#
_entry.id   AF-A0AB38AGY1-F1
#
_cell.length_a   1.000
_cell.length_b   1.000
_cell.length_c   1.000
_cell.angle_alpha   90.00
_cell.angle_beta   90.00
_cell.angle_gamma   90.00
#
_symmetry.space_group_name_H-M   'P 1'
#
loop_
_entity.id
_entity.type
_entity.pdbx_description
1 polymer ?
#
loop_
_entity_poly.entity_id
_entity_poly.type
_entity_poly.pdbx_seq_one_letter_code
_entity_poly.pdbx_strand_id
1 'polypeptide(L)'
;MVLRQGLPPGRSGADGRLPSRRSGVAGRLPSRRSGTDGRLPAPGPGGPPLAPPPDSAPSRLLMWLGRLGVPAAAFAVFQTLLGILPQNLAGEAARYCVAATAGAGVGAVVWLAAALLRTRAAATDAVAEGPTGPAPSPAGSLPELTDGTYQALRRGLSVIEVSGHGPLTGWPHSLAESDPPVHPTAFGTAYGLHLLLDIAPYDGRIRAGQVAETLWRLRLPGGGWAARSQGSGARPEVSAIVLGALARAGADPRLLEAEIRSCEVLWNPDHDASGLANTYVVTNVLRGLLRAAPGATALEGLREVLVHGATADPARGNHRCWGAALAGGRGNPAPSAAHTARAVVALDRAACVLGEDERQRTVREEGLRWLLAGPATPAGGMTDLQNSQEEVRRPDQEDPLHQELLSVRHFAAAWVARALMTDGARKVAAEDGGLPAWEAQLTTAVARVHGMQRGGVWRWDDGPMGHPVWMAYQGLSVLRRHALMVYRP
;
A
#
# COMPACT_ATOMS: atom_id res chain seq x y z
N MET A 1 1.49 -68.67 43.17
CA MET A 1 2.50 -69.23 42.26
C MET A 1 3.17 -68.04 41.55
N VAL A 2 4.34 -67.63 42.08
CA VAL A 2 5.40 -66.72 41.55
C VAL A 2 4.91 -65.50 40.73
N LEU A 3 4.76 -64.25 41.21
CA LEU A 3 5.54 -63.35 42.07
C LEU A 3 6.91 -62.92 41.48
N ARG A 4 7.01 -61.66 40.99
CA ARG A 4 8.07 -60.72 41.42
C ARG A 4 7.86 -59.27 40.94
N GLN A 5 7.64 -58.41 41.93
CA GLN A 5 8.02 -57.00 41.95
C GLN A 5 9.56 -56.85 42.03
N GLY A 6 10.08 -55.65 41.71
CA GLY A 6 11.44 -55.24 42.07
C GLY A 6 11.82 -53.84 41.55
N LEU A 7 11.73 -52.86 42.45
CA LEU A 7 12.11 -51.43 42.35
C LEU A 7 13.64 -51.18 42.11
N PRO A 8 14.05 -49.93 41.80
CA PRO A 8 15.42 -49.50 41.45
C PRO A 8 16.28 -49.26 42.72
N PRO A 9 17.61 -49.00 42.63
CA PRO A 9 18.13 -47.62 42.61
C PRO A 9 19.53 -47.45 41.98
N GLY A 10 20.07 -46.22 41.92
CA GLY A 10 21.53 -46.02 41.86
C GLY A 10 22.04 -44.71 41.25
N ARG A 11 22.24 -43.69 42.09
CA ARG A 11 23.03 -42.48 41.80
C ARG A 11 24.54 -42.79 41.76
N SER A 12 25.28 -42.12 40.86
CA SER A 12 26.63 -41.56 41.06
C SER A 12 26.83 -40.53 39.94
N GLY A 13 27.25 -39.27 40.12
CA GLY A 13 27.98 -38.65 41.21
C GLY A 13 29.43 -38.40 40.80
N ALA A 14 29.82 -37.11 40.73
CA ALA A 14 31.17 -36.53 40.63
C ALA A 14 31.87 -36.57 39.26
N ASP A 15 32.72 -35.63 38.83
CA ASP A 15 33.02 -34.21 39.13
C ASP A 15 34.16 -33.90 38.15
N GLY A 16 34.24 -32.68 37.59
CA GLY A 16 35.32 -32.36 36.64
C GLY A 16 35.30 -30.91 36.16
N ARG A 17 35.93 -30.05 36.96
CA ARG A 17 35.93 -28.59 36.91
C ARG A 17 36.60 -27.93 35.69
N LEU A 18 36.10 -26.72 35.44
CA LEU A 18 36.67 -25.53 34.76
C LEU A 18 38.12 -25.17 35.16
N PRO A 19 38.78 -24.29 34.38
CA PRO A 19 38.90 -22.87 34.78
C PRO A 19 38.58 -21.91 33.60
N SER A 20 37.85 -20.79 33.70
CA SER A 20 37.87 -19.60 34.57
C SER A 20 38.88 -18.49 34.19
N ARG A 21 38.35 -17.33 33.74
CA ARG A 21 38.86 -15.94 33.91
C ARG A 21 37.69 -14.99 33.54
N ARG A 22 36.95 -14.33 34.46
CA ARG A 22 37.23 -13.15 35.34
C ARG A 22 37.72 -11.92 34.58
N SER A 23 37.29 -10.67 34.83
CA SER A 23 36.29 -10.04 35.74
C SER A 23 36.34 -8.50 35.56
N GLY A 24 35.24 -7.81 35.94
CA GLY A 24 35.18 -6.40 36.38
C GLY A 24 33.89 -5.70 35.88
N VAL A 25 32.78 -5.48 36.63
CA VAL A 25 32.50 -4.83 37.95
C VAL A 25 32.83 -3.33 37.92
N ALA A 26 32.01 -2.32 38.28
CA ALA A 26 30.84 -2.10 39.16
C ALA A 26 29.94 -0.96 38.55
N GLY A 27 28.78 -0.52 39.04
CA GLY A 27 28.14 -0.55 40.36
C GLY A 27 26.83 0.28 40.34
N ARG A 28 26.02 0.10 41.39
CA ARG A 28 24.61 0.50 41.56
C ARG A 28 24.33 2.00 41.79
N LEU A 29 23.06 2.35 41.51
CA LEU A 29 22.26 3.53 41.90
C LEU A 29 22.35 3.92 43.39
N PRO A 30 21.88 5.15 43.71
CA PRO A 30 20.68 5.21 44.55
C PRO A 30 19.58 6.17 44.06
N SER A 31 18.38 5.81 44.50
CA SER A 31 17.06 6.43 44.41
C SER A 31 16.89 7.73 45.19
N ARG A 32 15.99 8.62 44.73
CA ARG A 32 15.24 9.53 45.62
C ARG A 32 13.83 9.85 45.07
N ARG A 33 12.82 9.35 45.78
CA ARG A 33 11.43 9.83 45.79
C ARG A 33 11.37 11.17 46.54
N SER A 34 10.51 12.06 46.07
CA SER A 34 9.64 12.92 46.91
C SER A 34 8.45 13.34 46.05
N GLY A 35 7.25 12.89 46.43
CA GLY A 35 6.00 13.56 46.07
C GLY A 35 5.51 14.34 47.28
N THR A 36 4.60 15.29 47.02
CA THR A 36 3.48 15.68 47.87
C THR A 36 2.56 16.62 47.07
N ASP A 37 1.27 16.26 47.04
CA ASP A 37 0.06 17.06 47.30
C ASP A 37 -0.10 18.40 46.55
N GLY A 38 -1.19 18.70 45.83
CA GLY A 38 -2.59 18.39 46.09
C GLY A 38 -3.33 19.70 46.38
N ARG A 39 -4.10 20.24 45.41
CA ARG A 39 -5.36 21.00 45.60
C ARG A 39 -5.83 21.69 44.32
N LEU A 40 -7.03 21.33 43.88
CA LEU A 40 -7.94 22.19 43.11
C LEU A 40 -8.40 23.37 43.99
N PRO A 41 -8.75 24.52 43.38
CA PRO A 41 -9.87 25.32 43.83
C PRO A 41 -11.07 25.12 42.89
N ALA A 42 -12.20 24.78 43.51
CA ALA A 42 -13.54 24.81 42.95
C ALA A 42 -14.12 26.26 43.02
N PRO A 43 -15.36 26.54 42.55
CA PRO A 43 -15.71 27.75 41.79
C PRO A 43 -16.51 28.80 42.59
N GLY A 44 -16.65 30.00 42.03
CA GLY A 44 -17.54 31.07 42.52
C GLY A 44 -17.82 32.16 41.47
N PRO A 45 -18.91 32.92 41.56
CA PRO A 45 -20.01 32.83 40.58
C PRO A 45 -20.42 34.14 39.87
N GLY A 46 -21.11 34.00 38.73
CA GLY A 46 -22.26 34.83 38.32
C GLY A 46 -22.06 36.04 37.40
N GLY A 47 -22.60 35.97 36.17
CA GLY A 47 -22.91 37.14 35.32
C GLY A 47 -23.36 36.77 33.87
N PRO A 48 -24.32 37.49 33.23
CA PRO A 48 -25.34 36.95 32.30
C PRO A 48 -24.96 36.98 30.79
N PRO A 49 -25.81 36.45 29.86
CA PRO A 49 -25.41 35.88 28.57
C PRO A 49 -25.46 36.90 27.41
N LEU A 50 -24.58 36.78 26.40
CA LEU A 50 -24.80 37.37 25.07
C LEU A 50 -23.89 36.82 23.95
N ALA A 51 -24.56 36.40 22.87
CA ALA A 51 -24.20 36.41 21.44
C ALA A 51 -23.03 35.54 20.90
N PRO A 52 -23.20 34.92 19.70
CA PRO A 52 -22.18 34.09 19.07
C PRO A 52 -21.01 34.94 18.53
N PRO A 53 -19.75 34.47 18.60
CA PRO A 53 -18.64 35.16 17.95
C PRO A 53 -18.59 34.89 16.43
N PRO A 54 -18.04 35.84 15.66
CA PRO A 54 -18.07 35.87 14.19
C PRO A 54 -16.98 35.00 13.55
N ASP A 55 -17.16 34.74 12.26
CA ASP A 55 -16.27 34.05 11.32
C ASP A 55 -14.78 34.17 11.64
N SER A 56 -14.11 33.03 11.81
CA SER A 56 -12.65 32.96 11.94
C SER A 56 -12.01 32.31 10.71
N ALA A 57 -11.28 33.16 9.99
CA ALA A 57 -10.38 32.85 8.89
C ALA A 57 -9.23 31.91 9.31
N PRO A 58 -8.93 30.84 8.55
CA PRO A 58 -7.65 30.16 8.64
C PRO A 58 -6.78 30.21 7.35
N SER A 59 -7.27 30.76 6.23
CA SER A 59 -6.51 30.71 4.96
C SER A 59 -5.43 31.81 4.80
N ARG A 60 -5.58 32.96 5.46
CA ARG A 60 -4.57 34.03 5.44
C ARG A 60 -3.41 33.79 6.39
N LEU A 61 -3.64 33.10 7.52
CA LEU A 61 -2.60 32.78 8.50
C LEU A 61 -1.59 31.77 7.94
N LEU A 62 -2.05 30.77 7.19
CA LEU A 62 -1.20 29.76 6.53
C LEU A 62 -0.35 30.36 5.40
N MET A 63 -0.91 31.27 4.60
CA MET A 63 -0.12 32.04 3.62
C MET A 63 0.88 33.00 4.27
N TRP A 64 0.53 33.58 5.43
CA TRP A 64 1.42 34.45 6.19
C TRP A 64 2.55 33.66 6.87
N LEU A 65 2.28 32.48 7.43
CA LEU A 65 3.28 31.58 8.00
C LEU A 65 4.24 31.04 6.93
N GLY A 66 3.77 30.77 5.71
CA GLY A 66 4.64 30.42 4.57
C GLY A 66 5.63 31.53 4.19
N ARG A 67 5.29 32.81 4.44
CA ARG A 67 6.19 33.95 4.26
C ARG A 67 7.21 34.11 5.40
N LEU A 68 7.00 33.45 6.54
CA LEU A 68 7.90 33.49 7.69
C LEU A 68 8.99 32.40 7.68
N GLY A 69 8.94 31.43 6.76
CA GLY A 69 9.89 30.32 6.74
C GLY A 69 11.36 30.74 6.59
N VAL A 70 11.63 31.76 5.78
CA VAL A 70 12.98 32.31 5.59
C VAL A 70 13.50 33.03 6.84
N PRO A 71 12.80 34.02 7.42
CA PRO A 71 13.26 34.67 8.65
C PRO A 71 13.27 33.71 9.85
N ALA A 72 12.37 32.73 9.92
CA ALA A 72 12.38 31.72 10.98
C ALA A 72 13.61 30.80 10.89
N ALA A 73 13.98 30.33 9.69
CA ALA A 73 15.18 29.53 9.49
C ALA A 73 16.46 30.34 9.80
N ALA A 74 16.52 31.60 9.36
CA ALA A 74 17.63 32.50 9.66
C ALA A 74 17.80 32.74 11.17
N PHE A 75 16.68 32.99 11.86
CA PHE A 75 16.67 33.24 13.30
C PHE A 75 16.99 31.98 14.13
N ALA A 76 16.51 30.81 13.70
CA ALA A 76 16.83 29.54 14.35
C ALA A 76 18.34 29.29 14.34
N VAL A 77 18.99 29.43 13.18
CA VAL A 77 20.46 29.26 13.06
C VAL A 77 21.23 30.30 13.87
N PHE A 78 20.78 31.55 13.84
CA PHE A 78 21.36 32.61 14.68
C PHE A 78 21.33 32.23 16.18
N GLN A 79 20.17 31.81 16.69
CA GLN A 79 20.01 31.45 18.10
C GLN A 79 20.82 30.21 18.48
N THR A 80 20.82 29.19 17.61
CA THR A 80 21.61 27.98 17.84
C THR A 80 23.10 28.29 17.91
N LEU A 81 23.61 29.15 17.02
CA LEU A 81 25.03 29.52 17.03
C LEU A 81 25.40 30.39 18.23
N LEU A 82 24.53 31.29 18.69
CA LEU A 82 24.77 32.02 19.94
C LEU A 82 24.85 31.10 21.16
N GLY A 83 24.07 30.02 21.17
CA GLY A 83 24.10 29.02 22.24
C GLY A 83 25.35 28.13 22.24
N ILE A 84 26.02 27.97 21.10
CA ILE A 84 27.13 27.01 20.91
C ILE A 84 28.49 27.71 20.81
N LEU A 85 28.55 28.95 20.29
CA LEU A 85 29.82 29.66 20.11
C LEU A 85 30.46 29.99 21.46
N PRO A 86 31.73 29.63 21.69
CA PRO A 86 32.39 29.79 22.98
C PRO A 86 32.61 31.27 23.34
N GLN A 87 32.58 31.57 24.64
CA GLN A 87 32.61 32.94 25.18
C GLN A 87 33.94 33.68 24.94
N ASN A 88 35.00 32.96 24.58
CA ASN A 88 36.35 33.48 24.34
C ASN A 88 36.62 33.94 22.90
N LEU A 89 35.63 33.84 21.99
CA LEU A 89 35.72 34.36 20.63
C LEU A 89 35.72 35.90 20.65
N ALA A 90 36.91 36.51 20.67
CA ALA A 90 37.21 37.92 20.32
C ALA A 90 36.21 39.01 20.78
N GLY A 91 35.50 38.79 21.90
CA GLY A 91 34.47 39.68 22.44
C GLY A 91 33.04 39.37 22.00
N GLU A 92 32.07 39.83 22.78
CA GLU A 92 30.64 39.53 22.58
C GLU A 92 30.14 39.97 21.20
N ALA A 93 30.64 41.11 20.71
CA ALA A 93 30.33 41.63 19.38
C ALA A 93 30.72 40.67 18.25
N ALA A 94 31.87 39.99 18.35
CA ALA A 94 32.32 39.05 17.32
C ALA A 94 31.41 37.81 17.25
N ARG A 95 30.90 37.35 18.40
CA ARG A 95 29.95 36.22 18.46
C ARG A 95 28.62 36.55 17.81
N TYR A 96 28.08 37.74 18.06
CA TYR A 96 26.88 38.22 17.39
C TYR A 96 27.08 38.39 15.89
N CYS A 97 28.24 38.93 15.46
CA CYS A 97 28.55 39.06 14.03
C CYS A 97 28.62 37.71 13.31
N VAL A 98 29.28 36.70 13.90
CA VAL A 98 29.37 35.35 13.31
C VAL A 98 28.00 34.68 13.27
N ALA A 99 27.23 34.73 14.36
CA ALA A 99 25.88 34.17 14.38
C ALA A 99 24.95 34.86 13.38
N ALA A 100 25.02 36.20 13.27
CA ALA A 100 24.19 36.98 12.36
C ALA A 100 24.52 36.71 10.90
N THR A 101 25.80 36.64 10.54
CA THR A 101 26.25 36.33 9.18
C THR A 101 25.87 34.91 8.76
N ALA A 102 26.02 33.93 9.65
CA ALA A 102 25.60 32.56 9.39
C ALA A 102 24.06 32.41 9.28
N GLY A 103 23.30 33.06 10.16
CA GLY A 103 21.83 33.09 10.08
C GLY A 103 21.33 33.73 8.79
N ALA A 104 21.90 34.88 8.40
CA ALA A 104 21.58 35.55 7.14
C ALA A 104 21.94 34.67 5.92
N GLY A 105 23.09 33.99 5.95
CA GLY A 105 23.52 33.06 4.90
C GLY A 105 22.54 31.90 4.70
N VAL A 106 22.10 31.25 5.79
CA VAL A 106 21.11 30.17 5.71
C VAL A 106 19.75 30.69 5.25
N GLY A 107 19.32 31.86 5.73
CA GLY A 107 18.11 32.53 5.24
C GLY A 107 18.15 32.76 3.73
N ALA A 108 19.27 33.26 3.20
CA ALA A 108 19.45 33.48 1.77
C ALA A 108 19.37 32.17 0.96
N VAL A 109 19.98 31.09 1.45
CA VAL A 109 19.92 29.76 0.79
C VAL A 109 18.48 29.22 0.76
N VAL A 110 17.76 29.29 1.88
CA VAL A 110 16.36 28.85 1.96
C VAL A 110 15.46 29.69 1.04
N TRP A 111 15.71 31.00 0.98
CA TRP A 111 14.99 31.89 0.07
C TRP A 111 15.25 31.56 -1.40
N LEU A 112 16.51 31.32 -1.78
CA LEU A 112 16.90 30.90 -3.13
C LEU A 112 16.27 29.56 -3.52
N ALA A 113 16.27 28.58 -2.61
CA ALA A 113 15.61 27.29 -2.82
C ALA A 113 14.10 27.46 -3.06
N ALA A 114 13.43 28.28 -2.24
CA ALA A 114 12.02 28.60 -2.40
C ALA A 114 11.72 29.40 -3.68
N ALA A 115 12.64 30.26 -4.12
CA ALA A 115 12.54 30.98 -5.38
C ALA A 115 12.66 30.03 -6.58
N LEU A 116 13.64 29.11 -6.56
CA LEU A 116 13.84 28.08 -7.60
C LEU A 116 12.66 27.11 -7.71
N LEU A 117 12.03 26.75 -6.59
CA LEU A 117 10.83 25.92 -6.59
C LEU A 117 9.64 26.66 -7.20
N ARG A 118 9.50 27.96 -6.92
CA ARG A 118 8.44 28.79 -7.52
C ARG A 118 8.64 29.05 -8.99
N THR A 119 9.88 29.27 -9.46
CA THR A 119 10.16 29.42 -10.90
C THR A 119 9.93 28.11 -11.66
N ARG A 120 10.26 26.96 -11.05
CA ARG A 120 9.92 25.65 -11.64
C ARG A 120 8.41 25.43 -11.72
N ALA A 121 7.66 25.77 -10.67
CA ALA A 121 6.21 25.66 -10.67
C ALA A 121 5.56 26.58 -11.74
N ALA A 122 6.03 27.83 -11.85
CA ALA A 122 5.56 28.76 -12.87
C ALA A 122 5.94 28.34 -14.31
N ALA A 123 7.09 27.69 -14.51
CA ALA A 123 7.48 27.15 -15.81
C ALA A 123 6.62 25.95 -16.24
N THR A 124 6.06 25.19 -15.29
CA THR A 124 5.05 24.15 -15.58
C THR A 124 3.69 24.74 -15.97
N ASP A 125 3.32 25.89 -15.40
CA ASP A 125 2.04 26.54 -15.73
C ASP A 125 2.10 27.34 -17.04
N ALA A 126 3.25 27.92 -17.39
CA ALA A 126 3.43 28.72 -18.61
C ALA A 126 3.40 27.91 -19.94
N VAL A 127 3.40 26.58 -19.87
CA VAL A 127 3.28 25.70 -21.05
C VAL A 127 1.81 25.36 -21.38
N ALA A 128 0.85 25.77 -20.52
CA ALA A 128 -0.54 25.33 -20.61
C ALA A 128 -1.51 26.28 -21.38
N GLU A 129 -1.08 27.46 -21.84
CA GLU A 129 -1.97 28.39 -22.54
C GLU A 129 -1.50 28.71 -23.98
N GLY A 130 -2.06 27.97 -24.94
CA GLY A 130 -2.04 28.25 -26.38
C GLY A 130 -3.28 27.63 -27.06
N PRO A 131 -3.88 28.27 -28.10
CA PRO A 131 -5.22 27.95 -28.56
C PRO A 131 -5.33 26.63 -29.34
N THR A 132 -6.53 26.05 -29.22
CA THR A 132 -7.04 24.73 -29.62
C THR A 132 -6.76 24.23 -31.03
N GLY A 133 -6.15 23.04 -31.09
CA GLY A 133 -6.29 21.99 -32.12
C GLY A 133 -6.07 20.62 -31.45
N PRO A 134 -6.58 19.49 -31.98
CA PRO A 134 -6.43 18.19 -31.33
C PRO A 134 -4.96 17.78 -31.39
N ALA A 135 -4.24 17.98 -30.28
CA ALA A 135 -2.87 17.53 -30.15
C ALA A 135 -2.85 15.98 -30.17
N PRO A 136 -1.97 15.34 -30.95
CA PRO A 136 -1.73 13.92 -30.82
C PRO A 136 -1.24 13.66 -29.39
N SER A 137 -1.93 12.75 -28.69
CA SER A 137 -1.69 12.44 -27.28
C SER A 137 -0.23 11.99 -27.09
N PRO A 138 0.53 12.52 -26.11
CA PRO A 138 1.93 12.13 -25.85
C PRO A 138 2.09 10.70 -25.29
N ALA A 139 1.00 9.93 -25.25
CA ALA A 139 0.96 8.57 -24.77
C ALA A 139 0.59 7.66 -25.93
N GLY A 140 1.50 6.71 -26.19
CA GLY A 140 1.50 5.87 -27.38
C GLY A 140 0.27 4.97 -27.52
N SER A 141 0.11 4.42 -28.71
CA SER A 141 -0.93 3.42 -28.99
C SER A 141 -0.83 2.21 -28.05
N LEU A 142 -1.91 1.42 -27.88
CA LEU A 142 -1.87 0.22 -27.02
C LEU A 142 -0.73 -0.77 -27.40
N PRO A 143 -0.42 -1.00 -28.70
CA PRO A 143 0.79 -1.74 -29.08
C PRO A 143 2.08 -1.12 -28.56
N GLU A 144 2.29 0.19 -28.72
CA GLU A 144 3.48 0.88 -28.20
C GLU A 144 3.59 0.78 -26.67
N LEU A 145 2.46 0.87 -25.97
CA LEU A 145 2.43 0.69 -24.51
C LEU A 145 2.83 -0.73 -24.13
N THR A 146 2.30 -1.73 -24.84
CA THR A 146 2.60 -3.15 -24.61
C THR A 146 4.08 -3.44 -24.85
N ASP A 147 4.63 -2.92 -25.95
CA ASP A 147 6.05 -3.03 -26.26
C ASP A 147 6.92 -2.31 -25.24
N GLY A 148 6.55 -1.09 -24.85
CA GLY A 148 7.24 -0.32 -23.80
C GLY A 148 7.27 -1.05 -22.47
N THR A 149 6.12 -1.59 -22.04
CA THR A 149 6.01 -2.42 -20.83
C THR A 149 6.89 -3.67 -20.94
N TYR A 150 6.87 -4.36 -22.09
CA TYR A 150 7.67 -5.55 -22.30
C TYR A 150 9.18 -5.25 -22.23
N GLN A 151 9.63 -4.17 -22.86
CA GLN A 151 11.02 -3.75 -22.77
C GLN A 151 11.42 -3.35 -21.35
N ALA A 152 10.51 -2.74 -20.58
CA ALA A 152 10.75 -2.44 -19.18
C ALA A 152 10.89 -3.71 -18.33
N LEU A 153 10.04 -4.73 -18.54
CA LEU A 153 10.18 -6.04 -17.90
C LEU A 153 11.51 -6.70 -18.24
N ARG A 154 11.94 -6.66 -19.52
CA ARG A 154 13.22 -7.22 -19.93
C ARG A 154 14.40 -6.52 -19.25
N ARG A 155 14.38 -5.19 -19.18
CA ARG A 155 15.45 -4.42 -18.51
C ARG A 155 15.47 -4.63 -17.00
N GLY A 156 14.30 -4.77 -16.37
CA GLY A 156 14.18 -4.98 -14.93
C GLY A 156 14.33 -6.45 -14.50
N LEU A 157 14.54 -7.39 -15.43
CA LEU A 157 14.69 -8.80 -15.10
C LEU A 157 16.04 -9.03 -14.40
N SER A 158 16.00 -9.52 -13.18
CA SER A 158 17.18 -9.87 -12.39
C SER A 158 17.41 -11.37 -12.42
N VAL A 159 18.67 -11.76 -12.62
CA VAL A 159 19.15 -13.14 -12.54
C VAL A 159 20.29 -13.18 -11.53
N ILE A 160 20.06 -13.82 -10.39
CA ILE A 160 21.04 -13.91 -9.31
C ILE A 160 21.23 -15.37 -8.92
N GLU A 161 22.48 -15.80 -8.84
CA GLU A 161 22.84 -17.09 -8.27
C GLU A 161 22.77 -17.04 -6.75
N VAL A 162 21.97 -17.93 -6.16
CA VAL A 162 21.86 -18.08 -4.71
C VAL A 162 22.38 -19.45 -4.32
N SER A 163 23.40 -19.46 -3.46
CA SER A 163 24.00 -20.69 -2.95
C SER A 163 22.92 -21.63 -2.36
N GLY A 164 22.90 -22.87 -2.84
CA GLY A 164 21.95 -23.89 -2.41
C GLY A 164 20.54 -23.80 -2.99
N HIS A 165 20.19 -22.72 -3.71
CA HIS A 165 18.85 -22.51 -4.29
C HIS A 165 18.87 -22.41 -5.82
N GLY A 166 20.06 -22.32 -6.42
CA GLY A 166 20.24 -22.12 -7.86
C GLY A 166 19.87 -20.70 -8.30
N PRO A 167 19.77 -20.45 -9.62
CA PRO A 167 19.50 -19.13 -10.14
C PRO A 167 18.07 -18.68 -9.82
N LEU A 168 17.91 -17.50 -9.24
CA LEU A 168 16.64 -16.81 -9.13
C LEU A 168 16.49 -15.87 -10.32
N THR A 169 15.46 -16.08 -11.14
CA THR A 169 15.12 -15.27 -12.31
C THR A 169 13.76 -14.61 -12.10
N GLY A 170 13.74 -13.29 -11.94
CA GLY A 170 12.49 -12.59 -11.66
C GLY A 170 12.67 -11.09 -11.50
N TRP A 171 11.76 -10.47 -10.76
CA TRP A 171 11.75 -9.02 -10.58
C TRP A 171 11.76 -8.64 -9.10
N PRO A 172 12.42 -7.53 -8.75
CA PRO A 172 12.25 -6.89 -7.46
C PRO A 172 10.87 -6.22 -7.34
N HIS A 173 10.63 -5.44 -6.29
CA HIS A 173 9.34 -4.76 -6.10
C HIS A 173 9.14 -3.62 -7.11
N SER A 174 10.21 -2.92 -7.51
CA SER A 174 10.21 -1.82 -8.47
C SER A 174 11.19 -2.06 -9.62
N LEU A 175 10.72 -1.84 -10.86
CA LEU A 175 11.52 -1.97 -12.08
C LEU A 175 12.68 -0.97 -12.18
N ALA A 176 12.68 0.05 -11.33
CA ALA A 176 13.73 1.07 -11.25
C ALA A 176 14.67 0.89 -10.05
N GLU A 177 14.57 -0.22 -9.31
CA GLU A 177 15.57 -0.54 -8.28
C GLU A 177 16.96 -0.59 -8.92
N SER A 178 17.84 0.30 -8.46
CA SER A 178 19.11 0.61 -9.13
C SER A 178 20.34 0.16 -8.33
N ASP A 179 20.17 -0.33 -7.10
CA ASP A 179 21.26 -0.71 -6.19
C ASP A 179 21.52 -2.23 -6.22
N PRO A 180 22.52 -2.71 -6.98
CA PRO A 180 22.84 -4.12 -7.04
C PRO A 180 23.48 -4.67 -5.75
N PRO A 181 23.27 -5.96 -5.42
CA PRO A 181 22.42 -6.91 -6.14
C PRO A 181 20.93 -6.68 -5.88
N VAL A 182 20.16 -6.50 -6.95
CA VAL A 182 18.70 -6.30 -6.87
C VAL A 182 18.02 -7.67 -6.88
N HIS A 183 17.61 -8.15 -5.71
CA HIS A 183 17.05 -9.50 -5.56
C HIS A 183 15.60 -9.60 -6.07
N PRO A 184 15.26 -10.64 -6.87
CA PRO A 184 13.88 -10.99 -7.12
C PRO A 184 13.11 -11.21 -5.81
N THR A 185 11.87 -10.74 -5.77
CA THR A 185 10.97 -10.97 -4.63
C THR A 185 9.74 -11.75 -5.08
N ALA A 186 9.10 -12.48 -4.17
CA ALA A 186 7.91 -13.27 -4.53
C ALA A 186 6.81 -12.37 -5.10
N PHE A 187 6.56 -11.23 -4.46
CA PHE A 187 5.55 -10.26 -4.87
C PHE A 187 5.87 -9.61 -6.23
N GLY A 188 7.09 -9.08 -6.40
CA GLY A 188 7.52 -8.46 -7.66
C GLY A 188 7.52 -9.47 -8.82
N THR A 189 8.01 -10.68 -8.55
CA THR A 189 8.09 -11.75 -9.53
C THR A 189 6.70 -12.26 -9.94
N ALA A 190 5.76 -12.40 -9.01
CA ALA A 190 4.39 -12.83 -9.33
C ALA A 190 3.64 -11.81 -10.20
N TYR A 191 3.76 -10.51 -9.90
CA TYR A 191 3.18 -9.47 -10.76
C TYR A 191 3.85 -9.40 -12.12
N GLY A 192 5.18 -9.54 -12.17
CA GLY A 192 5.93 -9.59 -13.43
C GLY A 192 5.53 -10.78 -14.29
N LEU A 193 5.33 -11.96 -13.69
CA LEU A 193 4.84 -13.15 -14.38
C LEU A 193 3.41 -12.96 -14.89
N HIS A 194 2.50 -12.41 -14.07
CA HIS A 194 1.16 -12.07 -14.51
C HIS A 194 1.17 -11.15 -15.74
N LEU A 195 1.97 -10.09 -15.69
CA LEU A 195 2.11 -9.13 -16.78
C LEU A 195 2.72 -9.75 -18.03
N LEU A 196 3.79 -10.55 -17.88
CA LEU A 196 4.42 -11.28 -18.98
C LEU A 196 3.41 -12.18 -19.70
N LEU A 197 2.62 -12.94 -18.95
CA LEU A 197 1.58 -13.82 -19.50
C LEU A 197 0.43 -13.06 -20.17
N ASP A 198 0.22 -11.77 -19.84
CA ASP A 198 -0.79 -10.93 -20.48
C ASP A 198 -0.33 -10.30 -21.80
N ILE A 199 0.98 -10.12 -22.01
CA ILE A 199 1.53 -9.37 -23.15
C ILE A 199 2.36 -10.19 -24.14
N ALA A 200 3.12 -11.17 -23.65
CA ALA A 200 4.08 -11.90 -24.47
C ALA A 200 4.29 -13.35 -23.98
N PRO A 201 3.21 -14.16 -23.88
CA PRO A 201 3.32 -15.53 -23.35
C PRO A 201 4.22 -16.45 -24.19
N TYR A 202 4.52 -16.09 -25.44
CA TYR A 202 5.27 -16.94 -26.39
C TYR A 202 6.54 -16.29 -26.99
N ASP A 203 6.99 -15.11 -26.52
CA ASP A 203 8.21 -14.46 -27.09
C ASP A 203 9.51 -15.23 -26.76
N GLY A 204 9.50 -16.09 -25.73
CA GLY A 204 10.62 -16.98 -25.39
C GLY A 204 11.87 -16.29 -24.81
N ARG A 205 12.04 -14.97 -25.02
CA ARG A 205 13.17 -14.20 -24.47
C ARG A 205 13.13 -14.07 -22.95
N ILE A 206 11.93 -14.05 -22.36
CA ILE A 206 11.74 -14.29 -20.93
C ILE A 206 11.02 -15.62 -20.78
N ARG A 207 11.69 -16.62 -20.20
CA ARG A 207 11.12 -17.96 -20.04
C ARG A 207 10.20 -17.99 -18.83
N ALA A 208 8.89 -17.92 -19.06
CA ALA A 208 7.87 -17.95 -18.00
C ALA A 208 8.03 -19.12 -17.02
N GLY A 209 8.42 -20.31 -17.51
CA GLY A 209 8.69 -21.47 -16.67
C GLY A 209 9.84 -21.26 -15.68
N GLN A 210 10.89 -20.52 -16.05
CA GLN A 210 11.99 -20.21 -15.12
C GLN A 210 11.58 -19.18 -14.05
N VAL A 211 10.72 -18.24 -14.45
CA VAL A 211 10.14 -17.27 -13.52
C VAL A 211 9.21 -17.97 -12.52
N ALA A 212 8.38 -18.90 -13.00
CA ALA A 212 7.52 -19.71 -12.14
C ALA A 212 8.34 -20.58 -11.17
N GLU A 213 9.42 -21.20 -11.65
CA GLU A 213 10.37 -21.96 -10.83
C GLU A 213 11.03 -21.08 -9.74
N THR A 214 11.31 -19.82 -10.05
CA THR A 214 11.82 -18.86 -9.05
C THR A 214 10.80 -18.60 -7.94
N LEU A 215 9.50 -18.56 -8.24
CA LEU A 215 8.47 -18.44 -7.20
C LEU A 215 8.47 -19.67 -6.28
N TRP A 216 8.64 -20.88 -6.82
CA TRP A 216 8.78 -22.10 -5.99
C TRP A 216 10.01 -22.05 -5.08
N ARG A 217 11.14 -21.54 -5.58
CA ARG A 217 12.38 -21.37 -4.79
C ARG A 217 12.27 -20.31 -3.69
N LEU A 218 11.39 -19.32 -3.89
CA LEU A 218 11.10 -18.26 -2.90
C LEU A 218 10.04 -18.67 -1.87
N ARG A 219 9.52 -19.90 -1.93
CA ARG A 219 8.57 -20.44 -0.96
C ARG A 219 9.24 -20.57 0.42
N LEU A 220 8.55 -20.13 1.47
CA LEU A 220 9.08 -20.17 2.83
C LEU A 220 9.03 -21.59 3.45
N PRO A 221 9.90 -21.89 4.44
CA PRO A 221 9.75 -23.06 5.29
C PRO A 221 8.37 -23.03 5.97
N GLY A 222 7.58 -24.11 5.84
CA GLY A 222 6.19 -24.14 6.31
C GLY A 222 5.13 -23.80 5.26
N GLY A 223 5.54 -23.25 4.11
CA GLY A 223 4.66 -22.94 2.98
C GLY A 223 4.25 -21.49 2.87
N GLY A 224 3.71 -21.13 1.71
CA GLY A 224 3.38 -19.75 1.39
C GLY A 224 4.58 -18.84 1.10
N TRP A 225 4.28 -17.55 0.98
CA TRP A 225 5.22 -16.50 0.56
C TRP A 225 5.01 -15.20 1.36
N ALA A 226 6.05 -14.38 1.43
CA ALA A 226 6.03 -13.05 2.04
C ALA A 226 6.44 -11.96 1.04
N ALA A 227 5.99 -10.73 1.27
CA ALA A 227 6.56 -9.56 0.62
C ALA A 227 7.85 -9.14 1.34
N ARG A 228 8.75 -8.41 0.67
CA ARG A 228 10.02 -7.95 1.28
C ARG A 228 9.79 -7.01 2.47
N SER A 229 8.68 -6.27 2.45
CA SER A 229 8.28 -5.37 3.53
C SER A 229 7.57 -6.08 4.68
N GLN A 230 7.28 -7.38 4.53
CA GLN A 230 6.69 -8.22 5.57
C GLN A 230 7.79 -9.08 6.18
N GLY A 231 7.60 -9.55 7.41
CA GLY A 231 8.62 -10.27 8.19
C GLY A 231 9.02 -11.62 7.58
N SER A 232 9.63 -12.49 8.37
CA SER A 232 10.04 -13.84 7.93
C SER A 232 8.86 -14.78 7.66
N GLY A 233 7.64 -14.39 8.05
CA GLY A 233 6.42 -15.20 7.99
C GLY A 233 5.63 -15.10 6.69
N ALA A 234 5.03 -16.21 6.26
CA ALA A 234 4.15 -16.24 5.09
C ALA A 234 2.85 -15.47 5.34
N ARG A 235 2.39 -14.73 4.31
CA ARG A 235 1.17 -13.91 4.38
C ARG A 235 0.16 -14.35 3.32
N PRO A 236 -1.15 -14.41 3.66
CA PRO A 236 -2.15 -14.99 2.76
C PRO A 236 -2.34 -14.16 1.49
N GLU A 237 -2.30 -12.84 1.56
CA GLU A 237 -2.48 -11.97 0.38
C GLU A 237 -1.33 -12.08 -0.63
N VAL A 238 -0.10 -12.31 -0.17
CA VAL A 238 1.06 -12.52 -1.05
C VAL A 238 1.00 -13.92 -1.63
N SER A 239 0.73 -14.91 -0.79
CA SER A 239 0.60 -16.31 -1.20
C SER A 239 -0.47 -16.49 -2.27
N ALA A 240 -1.65 -15.87 -2.10
CA ALA A 240 -2.72 -15.93 -3.08
C ALA A 240 -2.36 -15.28 -4.44
N ILE A 241 -1.57 -14.19 -4.43
CA ILE A 241 -1.07 -13.57 -5.67
C ILE A 241 -0.09 -14.52 -6.38
N VAL A 242 0.83 -15.12 -5.64
CA VAL A 242 1.82 -16.07 -6.16
C VAL A 242 1.13 -17.31 -6.74
N LEU A 243 0.19 -17.90 -6.00
CA LEU A 243 -0.61 -19.05 -6.45
C LEU A 243 -1.39 -18.73 -7.72
N GLY A 244 -1.98 -17.55 -7.81
CA GLY A 244 -2.65 -17.10 -9.03
C GLY A 244 -1.70 -17.01 -10.23
N ALA A 245 -0.46 -16.59 -10.02
CA ALA A 245 0.56 -16.49 -11.08
C ALA A 245 1.05 -17.87 -11.52
N LEU A 246 1.31 -18.77 -10.56
CA LEU A 246 1.71 -20.16 -10.81
C LEU A 246 0.62 -20.94 -11.56
N ALA A 247 -0.64 -20.81 -11.15
CA ALA A 247 -1.77 -21.43 -11.84
C ALA A 247 -1.88 -20.96 -13.30
N ARG A 248 -1.72 -19.64 -13.55
CA ARG A 248 -1.71 -19.10 -14.92
C ARG A 248 -0.50 -19.56 -15.75
N ALA A 249 0.62 -19.84 -15.10
CA ALA A 249 1.83 -20.35 -15.75
C ALA A 249 1.77 -21.86 -16.03
N GLY A 250 0.69 -22.55 -15.63
CA GLY A 250 0.51 -23.99 -15.85
C GLY A 250 1.34 -24.85 -14.89
N ALA A 251 1.54 -24.39 -13.64
CA ALA A 251 2.21 -25.21 -12.62
C ALA A 251 1.42 -26.51 -12.32
N ASP A 252 2.13 -27.53 -11.81
CA ASP A 252 1.53 -28.83 -11.47
C ASP A 252 0.34 -28.65 -10.51
N PRO A 253 -0.88 -29.09 -10.89
CA PRO A 253 -2.07 -29.00 -10.06
C PRO A 253 -1.89 -29.61 -8.66
N ARG A 254 -1.11 -30.69 -8.50
CA ARG A 254 -0.90 -31.35 -7.21
C ARG A 254 -0.06 -30.50 -6.26
N LEU A 255 0.97 -29.85 -6.78
CA LEU A 255 1.80 -28.91 -6.00
C LEU A 255 1.00 -27.67 -5.62
N LEU A 256 0.21 -27.15 -6.56
CA LEU A 256 -0.70 -26.03 -6.29
C LEU A 256 -1.71 -26.39 -5.20
N GLU A 257 -2.36 -27.56 -5.27
CA GLU A 257 -3.36 -27.98 -4.28
C GLU A 257 -2.78 -28.08 -2.85
N ALA A 258 -1.55 -28.56 -2.72
CA ALA A 258 -0.85 -28.58 -1.42
C ALA A 258 -0.68 -27.15 -0.86
N GLU A 259 -0.22 -26.20 -1.67
CA GLU A 259 -0.02 -24.82 -1.23
C GLU A 259 -1.32 -24.01 -1.06
N ILE A 260 -2.37 -24.35 -1.81
CA ILE A 260 -3.70 -23.77 -1.62
C ILE A 260 -4.17 -24.09 -0.20
N ARG A 261 -4.03 -25.35 0.25
CA ARG A 261 -4.37 -25.74 1.63
C ARG A 261 -3.54 -24.99 2.67
N SER A 262 -2.23 -24.81 2.44
CA SER A 262 -1.39 -23.97 3.31
C SER A 262 -1.88 -22.52 3.35
N CYS A 263 -2.27 -21.95 2.21
CA CYS A 263 -2.82 -20.60 2.13
C CYS A 263 -4.18 -20.47 2.86
N GLU A 264 -5.03 -21.50 2.82
CA GLU A 264 -6.29 -21.53 3.56
C GLU A 264 -6.07 -21.53 5.08
N VAL A 265 -5.01 -22.20 5.56
CA VAL A 265 -4.63 -22.17 6.99
C VAL A 265 -4.18 -20.76 7.41
N LEU A 266 -3.41 -20.05 6.57
CA LEU A 266 -2.96 -18.67 6.85
C LEU A 266 -4.12 -17.67 6.97
N TRP A 267 -5.28 -18.00 6.40
CA TRP A 267 -6.50 -17.20 6.46
C TRP A 267 -7.32 -17.45 7.75
N ASN A 268 -7.00 -18.46 8.56
CA ASN A 268 -7.74 -18.72 9.79
C ASN A 268 -7.65 -17.49 10.74
N PRO A 269 -8.79 -17.01 11.32
CA PRO A 269 -8.78 -15.91 12.30
C PRO A 269 -7.78 -16.08 13.45
N ASP A 270 -7.51 -17.30 13.88
CA ASP A 270 -6.54 -17.61 14.92
C ASP A 270 -5.10 -17.27 14.50
N HIS A 271 -4.82 -17.17 13.20
CA HIS A 271 -3.50 -16.92 12.63
C HIS A 271 -3.31 -15.46 12.18
N ASP A 272 -4.35 -14.81 11.62
CA ASP A 272 -4.22 -13.44 11.11
C ASP A 272 -5.49 -12.57 11.23
N ALA A 273 -6.12 -12.53 12.41
CA ALA A 273 -7.28 -11.67 12.68
C ALA A 273 -7.09 -10.20 12.22
N SER A 274 -5.87 -9.66 12.35
CA SER A 274 -5.55 -8.29 11.91
C SER A 274 -5.62 -8.17 10.38
N GLY A 275 -5.06 -9.13 9.64
CA GLY A 275 -5.20 -9.18 8.18
C GLY A 275 -6.66 -9.36 7.75
N LEU A 276 -7.43 -10.24 8.40
CA LEU A 276 -8.83 -10.50 8.05
C LEU A 276 -9.72 -9.26 8.21
N ALA A 277 -9.35 -8.35 9.12
CA ALA A 277 -10.08 -7.10 9.32
C ALA A 277 -9.84 -6.07 8.21
N ASN A 278 -8.97 -6.32 7.22
CA ASN A 278 -8.59 -5.33 6.21
C ASN A 278 -9.11 -5.68 4.80
N THR A 279 -9.80 -4.74 4.17
CA THR A 279 -10.39 -4.90 2.83
C THR A 279 -9.34 -5.28 1.78
N TYR A 280 -8.14 -4.68 1.84
CA TYR A 280 -7.04 -5.00 0.92
C TYR A 280 -6.66 -6.48 0.94
N VAL A 281 -6.55 -7.06 2.14
CA VAL A 281 -6.13 -8.46 2.36
C VAL A 281 -7.21 -9.39 1.84
N VAL A 282 -8.43 -9.26 2.34
CA VAL A 282 -9.57 -10.11 1.96
C VAL A 282 -9.78 -10.10 0.44
N THR A 283 -9.74 -8.92 -0.19
CA THR A 283 -9.92 -8.80 -1.65
C THR A 283 -8.77 -9.41 -2.45
N ASN A 284 -7.53 -9.38 -1.97
CA ASN A 284 -6.41 -10.05 -2.65
C ASN A 284 -6.48 -11.56 -2.51
N VAL A 285 -6.77 -12.07 -1.31
CA VAL A 285 -6.90 -13.50 -1.05
C VAL A 285 -8.03 -14.09 -1.88
N LEU A 286 -9.22 -13.49 -1.81
CA LEU A 286 -10.39 -13.91 -2.59
C LEU A 286 -10.07 -13.94 -4.09
N ARG A 287 -9.49 -12.86 -4.64
CA ARG A 287 -9.18 -12.80 -6.08
C ARG A 287 -8.06 -13.74 -6.50
N GLY A 288 -7.07 -13.98 -5.64
CA GLY A 288 -5.99 -14.93 -5.91
C GLY A 288 -6.50 -16.37 -5.92
N LEU A 289 -7.29 -16.76 -4.92
CA LEU A 289 -7.91 -18.09 -4.84
C LEU A 289 -8.94 -18.33 -5.94
N LEU A 290 -9.79 -17.35 -6.28
CA LEU A 290 -10.72 -17.46 -7.43
C LEU A 290 -10.01 -17.73 -8.76
N ARG A 291 -8.72 -17.37 -8.85
CA ARG A 291 -7.88 -17.60 -10.02
C ARG A 291 -7.13 -18.92 -9.94
N ALA A 292 -6.57 -19.26 -8.78
CA ALA A 292 -5.74 -20.43 -8.60
C ALA A 292 -6.54 -21.72 -8.35
N ALA A 293 -7.66 -21.60 -7.64
CA ALA A 293 -8.39 -22.69 -7.02
C ALA A 293 -9.88 -22.35 -6.89
N PRO A 294 -10.66 -22.32 -7.99
CA PRO A 294 -12.07 -21.91 -7.97
C PRO A 294 -12.97 -22.82 -7.12
N GLY A 295 -12.51 -24.02 -6.73
CA GLY A 295 -13.18 -24.92 -5.79
C GLY A 295 -12.64 -24.88 -4.35
N ALA A 296 -11.78 -23.92 -4.00
CA ALA A 296 -11.23 -23.79 -2.66
C ALA A 296 -12.35 -23.51 -1.64
N THR A 297 -12.28 -24.20 -0.49
CA THR A 297 -13.32 -24.16 0.56
C THR A 297 -13.42 -22.79 1.23
N ALA A 298 -12.31 -22.04 1.27
CA ALA A 298 -12.28 -20.71 1.87
C ALA A 298 -13.06 -19.63 1.09
N LEU A 299 -13.41 -19.88 -0.18
CA LEU A 299 -13.96 -18.85 -1.07
C LEU A 299 -15.30 -18.28 -0.61
N GLU A 300 -16.21 -19.13 -0.13
CA GLU A 300 -17.51 -18.67 0.36
C GLU A 300 -17.35 -17.84 1.63
N GLY A 301 -16.52 -18.27 2.57
CA GLY A 301 -16.21 -17.53 3.79
C GLY A 301 -15.57 -16.16 3.51
N LEU A 302 -14.63 -16.10 2.57
CA LEU A 302 -14.00 -14.85 2.11
C LEU A 302 -15.02 -13.88 1.51
N ARG A 303 -15.92 -14.39 0.68
CA ARG A 303 -17.02 -13.60 0.09
C ARG A 303 -17.94 -13.07 1.18
N GLU A 304 -18.36 -13.91 2.12
CA GLU A 304 -19.23 -13.49 3.21
C GLU A 304 -18.58 -12.43 4.10
N VAL A 305 -17.31 -12.59 4.47
CA VAL A 305 -16.58 -11.56 5.24
C VAL A 305 -16.60 -10.21 4.52
N LEU A 306 -16.38 -10.20 3.20
CA LEU A 306 -16.39 -8.98 2.41
C LEU A 306 -17.79 -8.34 2.32
N VAL A 307 -18.84 -9.15 2.17
CA VAL A 307 -20.25 -8.69 2.11
C VAL A 307 -20.69 -8.11 3.45
N HIS A 308 -20.33 -8.74 4.57
CA HIS A 308 -20.64 -8.25 5.91
C HIS A 308 -19.84 -7.01 6.28
N GLY A 309 -18.63 -6.87 5.75
CA GLY A 309 -17.75 -5.75 6.04
C GLY A 309 -18.11 -4.42 5.36
N ALA A 310 -19.19 -4.37 4.56
CA ALA A 310 -19.65 -3.17 3.89
C ALA A 310 -20.44 -2.24 4.82
N THR A 311 -20.27 -0.92 4.68
CA THR A 311 -20.98 0.10 5.48
C THR A 311 -21.77 1.06 4.62
N ALA A 312 -22.98 1.42 5.06
CA ALA A 312 -23.75 2.48 4.43
C ALA A 312 -23.07 3.86 4.63
N ASP A 313 -23.02 4.65 3.56
CA ASP A 313 -22.51 6.02 3.59
C ASP A 313 -23.64 7.03 3.36
N PRO A 314 -24.11 7.73 4.42
CA PRO A 314 -25.15 8.74 4.29
C PRO A 314 -24.79 9.89 3.34
N ALA A 315 -23.50 10.19 3.16
CA ALA A 315 -23.06 11.25 2.25
C ALA A 315 -23.26 10.90 0.78
N ARG A 316 -23.42 9.61 0.44
CA ARG A 316 -23.66 9.11 -0.92
C ARG A 316 -24.91 8.24 -0.98
N GLY A 317 -26.02 8.78 -0.48
CA GLY A 317 -27.35 8.17 -0.63
C GLY A 317 -27.58 6.90 0.19
N ASN A 318 -26.82 6.70 1.29
CA ASN A 318 -26.83 5.47 2.10
C ASN A 318 -26.42 4.20 1.34
N HIS A 319 -25.79 4.33 0.16
CA HIS A 319 -25.23 3.18 -0.53
C HIS A 319 -24.10 2.55 0.29
N ARG A 320 -23.99 1.22 0.24
CA ARG A 320 -22.90 0.49 0.90
C ARG A 320 -21.57 0.69 0.19
N CYS A 321 -20.52 0.83 0.98
CA CYS A 321 -19.15 1.02 0.53
C CYS A 321 -18.15 0.33 1.48
N TRP A 322 -16.87 0.39 1.14
CA TRP A 322 -15.79 -0.16 1.96
C TRP A 322 -14.74 0.90 2.27
N GLY A 323 -14.15 0.81 3.46
CA GLY A 323 -12.94 1.51 3.86
C GLY A 323 -11.73 0.58 3.93
N ALA A 324 -10.65 1.07 4.52
CA ALA A 324 -9.42 0.30 4.77
C ALA A 324 -9.69 -0.96 5.61
N ALA A 325 -10.35 -0.77 6.75
CA ALA A 325 -10.87 -1.85 7.57
C ALA A 325 -12.27 -2.27 7.11
N LEU A 326 -12.63 -3.52 7.39
CA LEU A 326 -13.99 -4.03 7.27
C LEU A 326 -14.81 -3.64 8.50
N ALA A 327 -16.12 -3.46 8.32
CA ALA A 327 -17.03 -3.22 9.43
C ALA A 327 -17.02 -4.39 10.43
N GLY A 328 -16.71 -4.10 11.70
CA GLY A 328 -16.65 -5.10 12.78
C GLY A 328 -17.44 -4.73 14.03
N GLY A 329 -18.39 -3.78 13.92
CA GLY A 329 -19.22 -3.30 15.04
C GLY A 329 -18.57 -2.23 15.93
N ARG A 330 -17.28 -1.94 15.76
CA ARG A 330 -16.57 -0.83 16.45
C ARG A 330 -16.42 0.39 15.52
N GLY A 331 -17.55 1.06 15.28
CA GLY A 331 -17.61 2.20 14.36
C GLY A 331 -17.44 1.82 12.89
N ASN A 332 -17.87 2.70 12.01
CA ASN A 332 -17.75 2.49 10.57
C ASN A 332 -16.39 3.02 10.07
N PRO A 333 -15.63 2.22 9.30
CA PRO A 333 -14.41 2.70 8.66
C PRO A 333 -14.71 3.84 7.69
N ALA A 334 -13.76 4.75 7.51
CA ALA A 334 -13.91 5.86 6.57
C ALA A 334 -14.10 5.31 5.13
N PRO A 335 -15.16 5.74 4.41
CA PRO A 335 -15.41 5.31 3.02
C PRO A 335 -14.21 5.60 2.10
N SER A 336 -13.96 4.68 1.16
CA SER A 336 -12.83 4.81 0.24
C SER A 336 -13.16 4.23 -1.14
N ALA A 337 -12.97 5.04 -2.19
CA ALA A 337 -13.18 4.60 -3.56
C ALA A 337 -12.24 3.46 -3.98
N ALA A 338 -10.98 3.50 -3.52
CA ALA A 338 -10.01 2.44 -3.78
C ALA A 338 -10.47 1.09 -3.20
N HIS A 339 -10.91 1.07 -1.94
CA HIS A 339 -11.38 -0.14 -1.26
C HIS A 339 -12.72 -0.64 -1.82
N THR A 340 -13.66 0.28 -2.04
CA THR A 340 -14.96 -0.04 -2.64
C THR A 340 -14.78 -0.64 -4.03
N ALA A 341 -13.94 -0.06 -4.88
CA ALA A 341 -13.65 -0.61 -6.20
C ALA A 341 -13.01 -2.00 -6.14
N ARG A 342 -12.09 -2.24 -5.20
CA ARG A 342 -11.50 -3.57 -5.01
C ARG A 342 -12.52 -4.60 -4.55
N ALA A 343 -13.38 -4.23 -3.61
CA ALA A 343 -14.44 -5.09 -3.09
C ALA A 343 -15.41 -5.46 -4.21
N VAL A 344 -15.90 -4.47 -4.96
CA VAL A 344 -16.77 -4.69 -6.13
C VAL A 344 -16.13 -5.62 -7.15
N VAL A 345 -14.87 -5.40 -7.54
CA VAL A 345 -14.17 -6.26 -8.50
C VAL A 345 -13.98 -7.68 -7.98
N ALA A 346 -13.77 -7.85 -6.66
CA ALA A 346 -13.65 -9.17 -6.05
C ALA A 346 -15.00 -9.91 -6.01
N LEU A 347 -16.08 -9.22 -5.61
CA LEU A 347 -17.43 -9.76 -5.56
C LEU A 347 -17.98 -10.06 -6.95
N ASP A 348 -17.74 -9.20 -7.93
CA ASP A 348 -18.11 -9.44 -9.34
C ASP A 348 -17.43 -10.70 -9.88
N ARG A 349 -16.13 -10.88 -9.61
CA ARG A 349 -15.44 -12.11 -10.01
C ARG A 349 -15.96 -13.33 -9.24
N ALA A 350 -16.27 -13.20 -7.96
CA ALA A 350 -16.86 -14.28 -7.17
C ALA A 350 -18.22 -14.69 -7.74
N ALA A 351 -19.07 -13.73 -8.09
CA ALA A 351 -20.36 -13.97 -8.74
C ALA A 351 -20.22 -14.76 -10.05
N CYS A 352 -19.24 -14.41 -10.90
CA CYS A 352 -19.02 -15.15 -12.15
C CYS A 352 -18.53 -16.59 -11.95
N VAL A 353 -17.86 -16.91 -10.84
CA VAL A 353 -17.23 -18.22 -10.62
C VAL A 353 -18.07 -19.13 -9.73
N LEU A 354 -18.69 -18.55 -8.69
CA LEU A 354 -19.41 -19.26 -7.64
C LEU A 354 -20.93 -19.06 -7.72
N GLY A 355 -21.40 -18.20 -8.62
CA GLY A 355 -22.74 -17.63 -8.54
C GLY A 355 -22.84 -16.56 -7.43
N GLU A 356 -24.00 -15.93 -7.34
CA GLU A 356 -24.31 -14.97 -6.27
C GLU A 356 -25.78 -15.09 -5.85
N ASP A 357 -26.05 -14.87 -4.56
CA ASP A 357 -27.41 -14.68 -4.05
C ASP A 357 -27.86 -13.21 -4.12
N GLU A 358 -29.11 -12.94 -3.78
CA GLU A 358 -29.71 -11.60 -3.82
C GLU A 358 -29.01 -10.60 -2.89
N ARG A 359 -28.57 -11.05 -1.71
CA ARG A 359 -27.87 -10.20 -0.73
C ARG A 359 -26.50 -9.80 -1.25
N GLN A 360 -25.72 -10.78 -1.75
CA GLN A 360 -24.41 -10.58 -2.34
C GLN A 360 -24.49 -9.64 -3.55
N ARG A 361 -25.49 -9.86 -4.43
CA ARG A 361 -25.77 -8.97 -5.57
C ARG A 361 -26.07 -7.54 -5.11
N THR A 362 -27.00 -7.38 -4.16
CA THR A 362 -27.42 -6.07 -3.66
C THR A 362 -26.23 -5.29 -3.11
N VAL A 363 -25.40 -5.92 -2.27
CA VAL A 363 -24.21 -5.27 -1.70
C VAL A 363 -23.20 -4.87 -2.77
N ARG A 364 -22.98 -5.73 -3.78
CA ARG A 364 -22.10 -5.43 -4.92
C ARG A 364 -22.62 -4.25 -5.74
N GLU A 365 -23.92 -4.21 -6.02
CA GLU A 365 -24.55 -3.14 -6.80
C GLU A 365 -24.64 -1.82 -6.03
N GLU A 366 -24.91 -1.85 -4.72
CA GLU A 366 -24.81 -0.65 -3.86
C GLU A 366 -23.38 -0.09 -3.86
N GLY A 367 -22.35 -0.93 -3.83
CA GLY A 367 -20.96 -0.50 -4.02
C GLY A 367 -20.70 0.21 -5.35
N LEU A 368 -21.33 -0.28 -6.42
CA LEU A 368 -21.27 0.37 -7.74
C LEU A 368 -22.01 1.71 -7.75
N ARG A 369 -23.21 1.77 -7.18
CA ARG A 369 -23.98 3.02 -7.04
C ARG A 369 -23.22 4.05 -6.21
N TRP A 370 -22.53 3.63 -5.14
CA TRP A 370 -21.67 4.49 -4.33
C TRP A 370 -20.50 5.08 -5.13
N LEU A 371 -19.86 4.27 -5.99
CA LEU A 371 -18.78 4.75 -6.87
C LEU A 371 -19.33 5.74 -7.90
N LEU A 372 -20.48 5.45 -8.51
CA LEU A 372 -21.14 6.28 -9.52
C LEU A 372 -21.67 7.61 -8.96
N ALA A 373 -22.11 7.63 -7.70
CA ALA A 373 -22.55 8.85 -7.03
C ALA A 373 -21.41 9.90 -6.92
N GLY A 374 -20.15 9.46 -6.90
CA GLY A 374 -18.99 10.33 -6.76
C GLY A 374 -18.99 11.14 -5.44
N PRO A 375 -18.00 12.02 -5.24
CA PRO A 375 -17.95 12.85 -4.03
C PRO A 375 -19.07 13.90 -4.05
N ALA A 376 -19.84 13.99 -2.94
CA ALA A 376 -20.95 14.93 -2.77
C ALA A 376 -20.55 16.41 -2.91
N THR A 377 -19.28 16.74 -2.63
CA THR A 377 -18.66 18.05 -2.91
C THR A 377 -17.19 17.84 -3.29
N PRO A 378 -16.66 18.47 -4.36
CA PRO A 378 -15.23 18.44 -4.68
C PRO A 378 -14.32 19.17 -3.66
N ALA A 379 -14.86 19.61 -2.53
CA ALA A 379 -14.19 20.48 -1.59
C ALA A 379 -13.20 19.70 -0.70
N GLY A 380 -11.90 19.88 -0.94
CA GLY A 380 -10.83 19.26 -0.15
C GLY A 380 -9.64 18.75 -0.96
N GLY A 381 -9.67 18.85 -2.29
CA GLY A 381 -8.51 18.60 -3.16
C GLY A 381 -8.17 17.13 -3.42
N MET A 382 -8.77 16.18 -2.71
CA MET A 382 -8.60 14.74 -2.98
C MET A 382 -9.77 14.18 -3.78
N THR A 383 -9.49 13.86 -5.05
CA THR A 383 -10.44 13.15 -5.92
C THR A 383 -10.50 11.66 -5.56
N ASP A 384 -11.63 10.98 -5.78
CA ASP A 384 -11.78 9.52 -5.62
C ASP A 384 -10.75 8.70 -6.45
N LEU A 385 -10.14 9.34 -7.45
CA LEU A 385 -9.15 8.74 -8.34
C LEU A 385 -7.71 9.02 -7.92
N GLN A 386 -7.49 9.79 -6.86
CA GLN A 386 -6.16 10.11 -6.37
C GLN A 386 -5.52 8.92 -5.69
N ASN A 387 -4.24 8.72 -5.99
CA ASN A 387 -3.42 7.72 -5.34
C ASN A 387 -3.34 8.00 -3.84
N SER A 388 -3.41 6.93 -3.05
CA SER A 388 -3.28 7.00 -1.59
C SER A 388 -2.40 5.86 -1.10
N GLN A 389 -2.09 5.86 0.19
CA GLN A 389 -1.41 4.76 0.85
C GLN A 389 -2.05 4.50 2.21
N GLU A 390 -1.96 3.26 2.67
CA GLU A 390 -2.36 2.84 3.99
C GLU A 390 -1.29 1.94 4.63
N GLU A 391 -1.38 1.80 5.94
CA GLU A 391 -0.51 0.95 6.74
C GLU A 391 -1.36 -0.12 7.42
N VAL A 392 -1.05 -1.38 7.16
CA VAL A 392 -1.63 -2.51 7.88
C VAL A 392 -0.60 -2.99 8.90
N ARG A 393 -0.90 -2.77 10.18
CA ARG A 393 -0.07 -3.22 11.31
C ARG A 393 -0.51 -4.59 11.75
N ARG A 394 0.43 -5.51 11.92
CA ARG A 394 0.18 -6.88 12.38
C ARG A 394 1.24 -7.28 13.39
N PRO A 395 0.93 -8.16 14.36
CA PRO A 395 1.97 -8.85 15.11
C PRO A 395 2.87 -9.64 14.16
N ASP A 396 4.17 -9.61 14.44
CA ASP A 396 5.13 -10.52 13.81
C ASP A 396 4.80 -11.97 14.22
N GLN A 397 5.01 -12.93 13.30
CA GLN A 397 4.66 -14.33 13.53
C GLN A 397 5.61 -15.03 14.51
N GLU A 398 6.88 -14.62 14.58
CA GLU A 398 7.90 -15.20 15.46
C GLU A 398 7.98 -14.45 16.80
N ASP A 399 7.81 -13.14 16.78
CA ASP A 399 7.79 -12.31 17.99
C ASP A 399 6.54 -11.40 18.06
N PRO A 400 5.46 -11.84 18.73
CA PRO A 400 4.22 -11.07 18.85
C PRO A 400 4.35 -9.70 19.53
N LEU A 401 5.47 -9.41 20.20
CA LEU A 401 5.75 -8.08 20.77
C LEU A 401 6.22 -7.08 19.71
N HIS A 402 6.70 -7.56 18.56
CA HIS A 402 7.07 -6.73 17.41
C HIS A 402 5.91 -6.61 16.42
N GLN A 403 5.83 -5.45 15.78
CA GLN A 403 4.80 -5.14 14.78
C GLN A 403 5.43 -5.13 13.39
N GLU A 404 4.90 -5.96 12.50
CA GLU A 404 5.12 -5.85 11.07
C GLU A 404 4.24 -4.76 10.48
N LEU A 405 4.82 -3.97 9.57
CA LEU A 405 4.13 -2.88 8.87
C LEU A 405 4.04 -3.18 7.38
N LEU A 406 2.86 -3.54 6.91
CA LEU A 406 2.59 -3.60 5.48
C LEU A 406 2.15 -2.23 4.99
N SER A 407 3.00 -1.56 4.21
CA SER A 407 2.61 -0.36 3.47
C SER A 407 1.92 -0.75 2.16
N VAL A 408 0.64 -0.40 2.03
CA VAL A 408 -0.16 -0.65 0.83
C VAL A 408 -0.34 0.65 0.08
N ARG A 409 0.05 0.66 -1.21
CA ARG A 409 -0.15 1.81 -2.11
C ARG A 409 -1.33 1.56 -3.05
N HIS A 410 -2.17 2.57 -3.22
CA HIS A 410 -3.42 2.48 -3.97
C HIS A 410 -3.32 3.17 -5.32
N PHE A 411 -3.35 2.39 -6.41
CA PHE A 411 -3.57 2.96 -7.74
C PHE A 411 -5.08 3.15 -7.98
N ALA A 412 -5.65 4.14 -7.29
CA ALA A 412 -7.10 4.31 -7.16
C ALA A 412 -7.81 4.41 -8.52
N ALA A 413 -7.28 5.22 -9.44
CA ALA A 413 -7.82 5.35 -10.79
C ALA A 413 -7.91 4.00 -11.53
N ALA A 414 -6.88 3.16 -11.43
CA ALA A 414 -6.89 1.84 -12.06
C ALA A 414 -7.92 0.91 -11.43
N TRP A 415 -8.09 0.95 -10.11
CA TRP A 415 -9.07 0.09 -9.43
C TRP A 415 -10.50 0.54 -9.72
N VAL A 416 -10.77 1.84 -9.67
CA VAL A 416 -12.08 2.41 -10.03
C VAL A 416 -12.42 2.09 -11.49
N ALA A 417 -11.49 2.28 -12.44
CA ALA A 417 -11.70 1.90 -13.83
C ALA A 417 -12.06 0.41 -13.98
N ARG A 418 -11.39 -0.49 -13.24
CA ARG A 418 -11.72 -1.93 -13.27
C ARG A 418 -13.10 -2.25 -12.72
N ALA A 419 -13.54 -1.54 -11.67
CA ALA A 419 -14.88 -1.69 -11.13
C ALA A 419 -15.94 -1.19 -12.12
N LEU A 420 -15.71 -0.04 -12.76
CA LEU A 420 -16.63 0.53 -13.75
C LEU A 420 -16.69 -0.28 -15.05
N MET A 421 -15.67 -1.07 -15.37
CA MET A 421 -15.65 -1.99 -16.52
C MET A 421 -16.25 -3.37 -16.23
N THR A 422 -16.89 -3.59 -15.08
CA THR A 422 -17.66 -4.83 -14.85
C THR A 422 -19.00 -4.77 -15.57
N ASP A 423 -19.54 -5.92 -15.95
CA ASP A 423 -20.88 -5.97 -16.59
C ASP A 423 -21.95 -5.47 -15.62
N GLY A 424 -21.77 -5.72 -14.32
CA GLY A 424 -22.63 -5.20 -13.27
C GLY A 424 -22.65 -3.67 -13.23
N ALA A 425 -21.51 -3.00 -13.44
CA ALA A 425 -21.44 -1.54 -13.44
C ALA A 425 -22.28 -0.93 -14.57
N ARG A 426 -22.19 -1.49 -15.78
CA ARG A 426 -22.97 -1.02 -16.92
C ARG A 426 -24.48 -1.26 -16.70
N LYS A 427 -24.87 -2.40 -16.11
CA LYS A 427 -26.27 -2.69 -15.79
C LYS A 427 -26.83 -1.71 -14.76
N VAL A 428 -26.10 -1.49 -13.66
CA VAL A 428 -26.47 -0.51 -12.63
C VAL A 428 -26.56 0.90 -13.22
N ALA A 429 -25.65 1.27 -14.13
CA ALA A 429 -25.70 2.58 -14.78
C ALA A 429 -26.83 2.71 -15.82
N ALA A 430 -27.32 1.61 -16.39
CA ALA A 430 -28.47 1.63 -17.29
C ALA A 430 -29.79 1.92 -16.56
N GLU A 431 -29.83 1.66 -15.25
CA GLU A 431 -30.93 2.10 -14.39
C GLU A 431 -30.95 3.64 -14.32
N ASP A 432 -32.15 4.22 -14.33
CA ASP A 432 -32.40 5.65 -14.13
C ASP A 432 -31.61 6.62 -15.05
N GLY A 433 -31.18 6.16 -16.23
CA GLY A 433 -30.49 7.00 -17.22
C GLY A 433 -29.05 7.37 -16.85
N GLY A 434 -28.41 6.62 -15.95
CA GLY A 434 -27.05 6.89 -15.45
C GLY A 434 -25.89 6.58 -16.41
N LEU A 435 -26.15 6.08 -17.63
CA LEU A 435 -25.11 5.69 -18.59
C LEU A 435 -24.13 6.82 -18.96
N PRO A 436 -24.56 8.08 -19.22
CA PRO A 436 -23.63 9.16 -19.52
C PRO A 436 -22.70 9.49 -18.34
N ALA A 437 -23.20 9.40 -17.11
CA ALA A 437 -22.39 9.64 -15.91
C ALA A 437 -21.36 8.51 -15.71
N TRP A 438 -21.77 7.27 -15.90
CA TRP A 438 -20.86 6.10 -15.90
C TRP A 438 -19.77 6.24 -16.97
N GLU A 439 -20.12 6.60 -18.20
CA GLU A 439 -19.17 6.75 -19.30
C GLU A 439 -18.17 7.89 -19.03
N ALA A 440 -18.64 9.03 -18.51
CA ALA A 440 -17.79 10.15 -18.12
C ALA A 440 -16.81 9.77 -16.99
N GLN A 441 -17.28 9.04 -15.98
CA GLN A 441 -16.43 8.62 -14.86
C GLN A 441 -15.40 7.56 -15.28
N LEU A 442 -15.81 6.59 -16.10
CA LEU A 442 -14.90 5.59 -16.65
C LEU A 442 -13.84 6.25 -17.54
N THR A 443 -14.25 7.16 -18.41
CA THR A 443 -13.33 7.93 -19.26
C THR A 443 -12.33 8.71 -18.43
N THR A 444 -12.77 9.37 -17.36
CA THR A 444 -11.90 10.12 -16.44
C THR A 444 -10.90 9.20 -15.73
N ALA A 445 -11.36 8.05 -15.22
CA ALA A 445 -10.50 7.08 -14.55
C ALA A 445 -9.44 6.50 -15.50
N VAL A 446 -9.85 6.12 -16.72
CA VAL A 446 -8.95 5.59 -17.76
C VAL A 446 -7.96 6.66 -18.24
N ALA A 447 -8.42 7.89 -18.47
CA ALA A 447 -7.55 9.01 -18.84
C ALA A 447 -6.48 9.27 -17.77
N ARG A 448 -6.83 9.17 -16.48
CA ARG A 448 -5.85 9.29 -15.39
C ARG A 448 -4.87 8.12 -15.37
N VAL A 449 -5.32 6.89 -15.56
CA VAL A 449 -4.41 5.72 -15.68
C VAL A 449 -3.46 5.92 -16.85
N HIS A 450 -3.97 6.37 -17.99
CA HIS A 450 -3.18 6.64 -19.19
C HIS A 450 -2.18 7.79 -18.98
N GLY A 451 -2.57 8.88 -18.32
CA GLY A 451 -1.70 10.02 -18.08
C GLY A 451 -0.55 9.75 -17.10
N MET A 452 -0.64 8.69 -16.30
CA MET A 452 0.37 8.32 -15.31
C MET A 452 1.48 7.39 -15.84
N GLN A 453 1.37 6.90 -17.07
CA GLN A 453 2.43 6.08 -17.67
C GLN A 453 3.49 6.93 -18.35
N ARG A 454 4.73 6.43 -18.35
CA ARG A 454 5.81 6.91 -19.21
C ARG A 454 6.50 5.72 -19.85
N GLY A 455 6.46 5.62 -21.18
CA GLY A 455 7.10 4.55 -21.94
C GLY A 455 6.59 3.14 -21.60
N GLY A 456 5.30 3.01 -21.28
CA GLY A 456 4.68 1.73 -20.90
C GLY A 456 4.91 1.32 -19.44
N VAL A 457 5.39 2.23 -18.58
CA VAL A 457 5.58 1.95 -17.15
C VAL A 457 4.91 3.02 -16.32
N TRP A 458 4.22 2.63 -15.26
CA TRP A 458 3.51 3.55 -14.38
C TRP A 458 4.43 4.02 -13.26
N ARG A 459 4.26 5.29 -12.88
CA ARG A 459 5.09 5.92 -11.87
C ARG A 459 4.27 6.28 -10.63
N TRP A 460 4.87 6.07 -9.46
CA TRP A 460 4.45 6.66 -8.20
C TRP A 460 5.27 7.92 -7.93
N ASP A 461 4.65 8.97 -7.40
CA ASP A 461 5.25 10.32 -7.37
C ASP A 461 6.50 10.45 -6.47
N ASP A 462 6.80 9.44 -5.64
CA ASP A 462 7.88 9.47 -4.64
C ASP A 462 8.94 8.35 -4.78
N GLY A 463 10.22 8.75 -4.79
CA GLY A 463 11.39 7.94 -4.39
C GLY A 463 11.91 6.87 -5.37
N PRO A 464 12.93 6.08 -4.97
CA PRO A 464 13.53 5.01 -5.78
C PRO A 464 12.57 3.83 -6.06
N MET A 465 11.43 3.77 -5.36
CA MET A 465 10.30 2.86 -5.64
C MET A 465 9.35 3.41 -6.72
N GLY A 466 9.83 4.32 -7.57
CA GLY A 466 9.02 5.06 -8.52
C GLY A 466 8.29 4.19 -9.54
N HIS A 467 8.75 2.98 -9.87
CA HIS A 467 8.18 2.14 -10.93
C HIS A 467 7.77 0.73 -10.46
N PRO A 468 6.78 0.61 -9.57
CA PRO A 468 6.40 -0.69 -9.02
C PRO A 468 5.84 -1.63 -10.09
N VAL A 469 6.30 -2.89 -10.11
CA VAL A 469 5.87 -3.90 -11.09
C VAL A 469 4.35 -4.10 -11.07
N TRP A 470 3.77 -4.11 -9.86
CA TRP A 470 2.33 -4.26 -9.67
C TRP A 470 1.52 -3.14 -10.33
N MET A 471 2.04 -1.91 -10.37
CA MET A 471 1.34 -0.76 -10.94
C MET A 471 1.35 -0.82 -12.47
N ALA A 472 2.46 -1.29 -13.05
CA ALA A 472 2.52 -1.59 -14.48
C ALA A 472 1.53 -2.68 -14.88
N TYR A 473 1.41 -3.74 -14.08
CA TYR A 473 0.41 -4.78 -14.29
C TYR A 473 -1.03 -4.22 -14.25
N GLN A 474 -1.38 -3.45 -13.21
CA GLN A 474 -2.74 -2.91 -13.08
C GLN A 474 -3.05 -1.89 -14.19
N GLY A 475 -2.12 -1.00 -14.49
CA GLY A 475 -2.28 0.04 -15.50
C GLY A 475 -2.49 -0.53 -16.90
N LEU A 476 -1.61 -1.45 -17.33
CA LEU A 476 -1.76 -2.06 -18.66
C LEU A 476 -3.00 -2.94 -18.74
N SER A 477 -3.33 -3.68 -17.68
CA SER A 477 -4.56 -4.47 -17.61
C SER A 477 -5.81 -3.61 -17.80
N VAL A 478 -5.84 -2.41 -17.23
CA VAL A 478 -6.94 -1.45 -17.41
C VAL A 478 -7.02 -0.99 -18.85
N LEU A 479 -5.94 -0.50 -19.42
CA LEU A 479 -5.95 0.06 -20.78
C LEU A 479 -6.30 -1.00 -21.83
N ARG A 480 -5.77 -2.21 -21.68
CA ARG A 480 -6.11 -3.34 -22.55
C ARG A 480 -7.58 -3.74 -22.43
N ARG A 481 -8.12 -3.84 -21.21
CA ARG A 481 -9.54 -4.16 -20.99
C ARG A 481 -10.45 -3.06 -21.55
N HIS A 482 -10.11 -1.79 -21.33
CA HIS A 482 -10.87 -0.67 -21.85
C HIS A 482 -10.88 -0.67 -23.38
N ALA A 483 -9.73 -0.88 -24.02
CA ALA A 483 -9.67 -1.01 -25.47
C ALA A 483 -10.56 -2.16 -25.98
N LEU A 484 -10.51 -3.34 -25.36
CA LEU A 484 -11.38 -4.46 -25.73
C LEU A 484 -12.86 -4.11 -25.58
N MET A 485 -13.24 -3.40 -24.51
CA MET A 485 -14.61 -2.95 -24.29
C MET A 485 -15.06 -1.93 -25.35
N VAL A 486 -14.20 -1.01 -25.77
CA VAL A 486 -14.54 -0.02 -26.80
C VAL A 486 -14.67 -0.66 -28.19
N TYR A 487 -13.82 -1.65 -28.52
CA TYR A 487 -13.84 -2.33 -29.83
C TYR A 487 -14.83 -3.50 -29.92
N ARG A 488 -15.27 -4.05 -28.78
CA ARG A 488 -16.30 -5.09 -28.68
C ARG A 488 -17.28 -4.69 -27.56
N PRO A 489 -18.14 -3.69 -27.81
CA PRO A 489 -19.00 -3.10 -26.80
C PRO A 489 -19.96 -4.09 -26.15
#